data_AF-A0A256YS97-F1
#
_entry.id   AF-A0A256YS97-F1
#
_cell.length_a   1.000
_cell.length_b   1.000
_cell.length_c   1.000
_cell.angle_alpha   90.00
_cell.angle_beta   90.00
_cell.angle_gamma   90.00
#
_symmetry.space_group_name_H-M   'P 1'
#
loop_
_entity.id
_entity.type
_entity.pdbx_description
1 polymer ?
#
loop_
_entity_poly.entity_id
_entity_poly.type
_entity_poly.pdbx_seq_one_letter_code
_entity_poly.pdbx_strand_id
1 'polypeptide(L)'
;MSGEITNTDPAYGRVKGLGVAMPEAEMIPKRCEPLEESKAARVSADLVNEFVEKSRQVLERHEINRRRVADGKLAANIILTRDAGVGLPRLFSIKEKYGVDFVCLA
;
A
#
# COMPACT_ATOMS: atom_id res chain seq x y z
N MET A 1 13.05 1.63 9.26
CA MET A 1 11.70 1.72 8.65
C MET A 1 10.68 1.33 9.69
N SER A 2 9.46 1.86 9.64
CA SER A 2 8.33 1.50 10.51
C SER A 2 7.10 1.26 9.63
N GLY A 3 6.21 0.41 10.12
CA GLY A 3 4.95 0.06 9.48
C GLY A 3 3.83 0.91 10.03
N GLU A 4 4.06 1.67 11.10
CA GLU A 4 3.08 2.52 11.78
C GLU A 4 2.85 3.81 10.97
N ILE A 5 2.25 3.66 9.79
CA ILE A 5 1.89 4.72 8.84
C ILE A 5 0.49 4.46 8.25
N THR A 6 -0.18 5.53 7.84
CA THR A 6 -1.52 5.48 7.20
C THR A 6 -1.43 5.03 5.73
N ASN A 7 -2.58 4.66 5.16
CA ASN A 7 -2.71 4.31 3.75
C ASN A 7 -2.82 5.58 2.88
N THR A 8 -2.40 5.49 1.61
CA THR A 8 -2.73 6.55 0.62
C THR A 8 -4.07 6.32 -0.06
N ASP A 9 -4.62 5.11 0.07
CA ASP A 9 -5.97 4.79 -0.39
C ASP A 9 -7.05 5.43 0.50
N PRO A 10 -7.91 6.31 -0.05
CA PRO A 10 -8.94 6.97 0.74
C PRO A 10 -10.02 6.01 1.26
N ALA A 11 -10.26 4.89 0.58
CA ALA A 11 -11.30 3.92 0.89
C ALA A 11 -10.92 2.92 1.99
N TYR A 12 -9.67 2.92 2.45
CA TYR A 12 -9.21 1.99 3.48
C TYR A 12 -8.45 2.72 4.60
N GLY A 13 -9.01 2.69 5.80
CA GLY A 13 -8.31 3.05 7.02
C GLY A 13 -7.52 1.86 7.56
N ARG A 14 -6.72 2.10 8.60
CA ARG A 14 -5.99 1.05 9.31
C ARG A 14 -6.25 1.14 10.80
N VAL A 15 -6.70 0.04 11.39
CA VAL A 15 -7.03 -0.06 12.81
C VAL A 15 -6.32 -1.28 13.39
N LYS A 16 -5.39 -1.07 14.34
CA LYS A 16 -4.64 -2.14 15.02
C LYS A 16 -4.00 -3.17 14.05
N GLY A 17 -3.43 -2.68 12.96
CA GLY A 17 -2.77 -3.52 11.96
C GLY A 17 -3.70 -4.14 10.90
N LEU A 18 -5.02 -3.97 11.01
CA LEU A 18 -5.99 -4.46 10.02
C LEU A 18 -6.48 -3.33 9.12
N GLY A 19 -6.59 -3.61 7.82
CA GLY A 19 -7.25 -2.72 6.86
C GLY A 19 -8.76 -2.73 7.06
N VAL A 20 -9.37 -1.56 7.18
CA VAL A 20 -10.81 -1.38 7.39
C VAL A 20 -11.37 -0.54 6.24
N ALA A 21 -12.37 -1.06 5.54
CA ALA A 21 -13.07 -0.30 4.51
C ALA A 21 -13.81 0.88 5.15
N MET A 22 -13.60 2.08 4.60
CA MET A 22 -14.26 3.30 5.06
C MET A 22 -15.66 3.40 4.47
N PRO A 23 -16.67 3.81 5.26
CA PRO A 23 -18.05 3.95 4.76
C PRO A 23 -18.17 5.03 3.69
N GLU A 24 -17.32 6.05 3.76
CA GLU A 24 -17.24 7.15 2.81
C GLU A 24 -15.78 7.40 2.44
N ALA A 25 -15.53 7.66 1.16
CA ALA A 25 -14.20 7.93 0.64
C ALA A 25 -14.28 8.94 -0.50
N GLU A 26 -13.50 10.01 -0.38
CA GLU A 26 -13.33 10.97 -1.47
C GLU A 26 -12.49 10.34 -2.58
N MET A 27 -12.73 10.75 -3.83
CA MET A 27 -11.92 10.33 -4.99
C MET A 27 -10.59 11.11 -5.06
N ILE A 28 -9.98 11.33 -3.89
CA ILE A 28 -8.74 12.07 -3.70
C ILE A 28 -7.79 11.18 -2.89
N PRO A 29 -6.60 10.87 -3.42
CA PRO A 29 -5.59 10.11 -2.68
C PRO A 29 -5.21 10.81 -1.38
N LYS A 30 -5.12 10.04 -0.29
CA LYS A 30 -4.65 10.56 1.00
C LYS A 30 -3.13 10.65 1.00
N ARG A 31 -2.62 11.61 1.78
CA ARG A 31 -1.19 11.64 2.14
C ARG A 31 -0.94 10.53 3.17
N CYS A 32 0.19 9.85 3.02
CA CYS A 32 0.68 8.93 4.04
C CYS A 32 1.22 9.73 5.23
N GLU A 33 0.77 9.39 6.43
CA GLU A 33 1.10 10.06 7.69
C GLU A 33 1.59 9.03 8.71
N PRO A 34 2.52 9.40 9.61
CA PRO A 34 2.94 8.53 10.70
C PRO A 34 1.80 8.33 11.71
N LEU A 35 1.61 7.10 12.19
CA LEU A 35 0.68 6.77 13.27
C LEU A 35 1.31 6.88 14.67
N GLU A 36 2.63 7.05 14.73
CA GLU A 36 3.40 7.20 15.95
C GLU A 36 4.46 8.30 15.80
N GLU A 37 4.88 8.88 16.92
CA GLU A 37 5.88 9.95 16.98
C GLU A 37 7.33 9.43 16.83
N SER A 38 7.57 8.45 15.97
CA SER A 38 8.90 7.86 15.73
C SER A 38 9.55 8.44 14.48
N LYS A 39 10.89 8.61 14.51
CA LYS A 39 11.67 8.99 13.32
C LYS A 39 11.49 7.96 12.20
N ALA A 40 11.37 6.68 12.55
CA ALA A 40 11.19 5.61 11.58
C ALA A 40 9.85 5.70 10.85
N ALA A 41 8.75 6.01 11.55
CA ALA A 41 7.43 6.21 10.96
C ALA A 41 7.40 7.43 10.04
N ARG A 42 7.94 8.57 10.48
CA ARG A 42 8.08 9.78 9.66
C ARG A 42 8.82 9.52 8.35
N VAL A 43 10.02 8.93 8.43
CA VAL A 43 10.81 8.60 7.23
C VAL A 43 10.07 7.63 6.31
N SER A 44 9.35 6.66 6.87
CA SER A 44 8.61 5.69 6.04
C SER A 44 7.43 6.35 5.32
N ALA A 45 6.69 7.23 5.99
CA ALA A 45 5.59 8.00 5.39
C ALA A 45 6.10 8.93 4.28
N ASP A 46 7.21 9.64 4.51
CA ASP A 46 7.83 10.51 3.51
C ASP A 46 8.27 9.72 2.27
N LEU A 47 8.90 8.56 2.45
CA LEU A 47 9.30 7.68 1.34
C LEU A 47 8.10 7.16 0.55
N VAL A 48 7.00 6.79 1.22
CA VAL A 48 5.76 6.37 0.54
C VAL A 48 5.17 7.53 -0.27
N ASN A 49 5.09 8.72 0.31
CA ASN A 49 4.60 9.91 -0.40
C ASN A 49 5.46 10.24 -1.63
N GLU A 50 6.79 10.19 -1.49
CA GLU A 50 7.72 10.42 -2.59
C GLU A 50 7.55 9.36 -3.70
N PHE A 51 7.41 8.09 -3.33
CA PHE A 51 7.17 7.01 -4.29
C PHE A 51 5.87 7.21 -5.07
N VAL A 52 4.77 7.53 -4.37
CA VAL A 52 3.45 7.74 -5.01
C VAL A 52 3.52 8.92 -5.98
N GLU A 53 4.13 10.03 -5.59
CA GLU A 53 4.25 11.22 -6.44
C GLU A 53 5.14 10.95 -7.66
N LYS A 54 6.33 10.39 -7.46
CA LYS A 54 7.26 10.12 -8.57
C LYS A 54 6.72 9.06 -9.54
N SER A 55 6.14 7.98 -9.01
CA SER A 55 5.51 6.96 -9.85
C SER A 55 4.33 7.55 -10.64
N ARG A 56 3.54 8.43 -10.02
CA ARG A 56 2.47 9.15 -10.71
C ARG A 56 2.96 9.95 -11.90
N GLN A 57 4.02 10.74 -11.72
CA GLN A 57 4.59 11.56 -12.80
C GLN A 57 5.05 10.70 -14.01
N VAL A 58 5.59 9.52 -13.74
CA VAL A 58 5.98 8.56 -14.78
C VAL A 58 4.72 8.00 -15.48
N LEU A 59 3.75 7.52 -14.71
CA LEU A 59 2.55 6.88 -15.24
C LEU A 59 1.66 7.87 -16.01
N GLU A 60 1.53 9.12 -15.57
CA GLU A 60 0.78 10.19 -16.24
C GLU A 60 1.27 10.39 -17.68
N ARG A 61 2.59 10.31 -17.89
CA ARG A 61 3.22 10.53 -19.21
C ARG A 61 3.26 9.27 -20.06
N HIS A 62 2.89 8.11 -19.52
CA HIS A 62 2.98 6.82 -20.19
C HIS A 62 1.98 6.73 -21.35
N GLU A 63 2.38 6.12 -22.47
CA GLU A 63 1.58 6.07 -23.70
C GLU A 63 0.21 5.43 -23.48
N ILE A 64 0.13 4.37 -22.66
CA ILE A 64 -1.13 3.72 -22.31
C ILE A 64 -2.10 4.71 -21.65
N ASN A 65 -1.64 5.57 -20.74
CA ASN A 65 -2.50 6.55 -20.09
C ASN A 65 -2.92 7.66 -21.05
N ARG A 66 -2.04 8.08 -21.98
CA ARG A 66 -2.43 9.01 -23.05
C ARG A 66 -3.55 8.44 -23.91
N ARG A 67 -3.45 7.16 -24.32
CA ARG A 67 -4.50 6.47 -25.09
C ARG A 67 -5.80 6.34 -24.30
N ARG A 68 -5.72 6.00 -23.00
CA ARG A 68 -6.90 5.93 -22.12
C ARG A 68 -7.65 7.27 -22.07
N VAL A 69 -6.93 8.36 -21.88
CA VAL A 69 -7.54 9.71 -21.84
C VAL A 69 -8.13 10.09 -23.20
N ALA A 70 -7.44 9.78 -24.31
CA ALA A 70 -7.97 10.00 -25.66
C ALA A 70 -9.27 9.21 -25.92
N ASP A 71 -9.41 8.02 -25.33
CA ASP A 71 -10.63 7.20 -25.37
C ASP A 71 -11.71 7.65 -24.36
N GLY A 72 -11.50 8.75 -23.62
CA GLY A 72 -12.42 9.22 -22.57
C GLY A 72 -12.43 8.39 -21.28
N LYS A 73 -11.42 7.51 -21.09
CA LYS A 73 -11.25 6.69 -19.87
C LYS A 73 -10.39 7.42 -18.84
N LEU A 74 -10.60 7.12 -17.57
CA LEU A 74 -9.74 7.63 -16.48
C LEU A 74 -8.31 7.12 -16.64
N ALA A 75 -7.31 7.99 -16.43
CA ALA A 75 -5.92 7.58 -16.37
C ALA A 75 -5.68 6.64 -15.17
N ALA A 76 -4.94 5.55 -15.40
CA ALA A 76 -4.41 4.67 -14.36
C ALA A 76 -3.00 5.16 -13.98
N ASN A 77 -2.94 6.36 -13.42
CA ASN A 77 -1.70 7.12 -13.23
C ASN A 77 -1.25 7.18 -11.76
N ILE A 78 -1.88 6.48 -10.83
CA ILE A 78 -1.48 6.52 -9.42
C ILE A 78 -1.47 5.13 -8.81
N ILE A 79 -0.49 4.88 -7.94
CA ILE A 79 -0.39 3.66 -7.14
C ILE A 79 -0.87 4.00 -5.73
N LEU A 80 -2.02 3.44 -5.35
CA LEU A 80 -2.53 3.53 -3.98
C LEU A 80 -1.93 2.42 -3.13
N THR A 81 -1.45 2.75 -1.94
CA THR A 81 -0.80 1.81 -1.02
C THR A 81 -1.67 1.58 0.21
N ARG A 82 -1.60 0.36 0.75
CA ARG A 82 -2.40 -0.09 1.90
C ARG A 82 -1.58 -0.99 2.82
N ASP A 83 -1.92 -0.97 4.11
CA ASP A 83 -1.53 -1.94 5.14
C ASP A 83 -0.02 -2.20 5.26
N ALA A 84 0.73 -1.14 5.58
CA ALA A 84 2.20 -1.19 5.65
C ALA A 84 2.74 -2.23 6.65
N GLY A 85 3.71 -3.04 6.19
CA GLY A 85 4.47 -4.01 7.00
C GLY A 85 5.98 -3.79 6.91
N VAL A 86 6.72 -4.14 7.96
CA VAL A 86 8.18 -3.85 8.09
C VAL A 86 9.06 -5.08 7.81
N GLY A 87 8.46 -6.16 7.34
CA GLY A 87 9.21 -7.38 7.02
C GLY A 87 8.31 -8.61 7.03
N LEU A 88 8.91 -9.74 6.68
CA LEU A 88 8.23 -11.02 6.75
C LEU A 88 8.08 -11.45 8.23
N PRO A 89 6.92 -11.98 8.63
CA PRO A 89 6.79 -12.60 9.94
C PRO A 89 7.78 -13.75 10.05
N ARG A 90 8.32 -13.98 11.25
CA ARG A 90 9.05 -15.22 11.54
C ARG A 90 8.05 -16.35 11.65
N LEU A 91 7.92 -17.11 10.56
CA LEU A 91 7.07 -18.29 10.51
C LEU A 91 7.84 -19.50 11.01
N PHE A 92 7.16 -20.38 11.75
CA PHE A 92 7.68 -21.69 12.11
C PHE A 92 7.55 -22.64 10.93
N SER A 93 8.37 -23.70 10.89
CA SER A 93 8.17 -24.80 9.96
C SER A 93 6.90 -25.57 10.35
N ILE A 94 5.89 -25.54 9.49
CA ILE A 94 4.64 -26.29 9.71
C ILE A 94 4.92 -27.81 9.79
N LYS A 95 5.92 -28.30 9.06
CA LYS A 95 6.38 -29.69 9.15
C LYS A 95 6.95 -30.00 10.53
N GLU A 96 7.82 -29.15 11.07
CA GLU A 96 8.40 -29.36 12.41
C GLU A 96 7.33 -29.25 13.51
N LYS A 97 6.39 -28.31 13.37
CA LYS A 97 5.35 -28.10 14.38
C LYS A 97 4.33 -29.24 14.42
N TYR A 98 3.96 -29.80 13.27
CA TYR A 98 2.88 -30.78 13.17
C TYR A 98 3.36 -32.21 12.87
N GLY A 99 4.65 -32.41 12.57
CA GLY A 99 5.23 -33.73 12.34
C GLY A 99 4.75 -34.43 11.06
N VAL A 100 4.19 -33.69 10.10
CA VAL A 100 3.64 -34.23 8.86
C VAL A 100 4.20 -33.52 7.64
N ASP A 101 4.24 -34.23 6.51
CA ASP A 101 4.58 -33.64 5.22
C ASP A 101 3.37 -32.90 4.64
N PHE A 102 3.59 -31.65 4.24
CA PHE A 102 2.57 -30.81 3.62
C PHE A 102 2.81 -30.72 2.11
N VAL A 103 1.73 -30.73 1.34
CA VAL A 103 1.73 -30.40 -0.09
C VAL A 103 0.80 -29.21 -0.32
N CYS A 104 1.17 -28.33 -1.26
CA CYS A 104 0.29 -27.28 -1.74
C CYS A 104 -0.34 -27.73 -3.05
N LEU A 105 -1.67 -27.77 -3.09
CA LEU A 105 -2.45 -27.91 -4.32
C LEU A 105 -2.89 -26.51 -4.72
N ALA A 106 -2.31 -25.98 -5.80
CA ALA A 106 -2.59 -24.65 -6.32
C ALA A 106 -3.39 -24.74 -7.63
#